data_AF-C4IMZ8-F1
#
_entry.id   AF-C4IMZ8-F1
#
_cell.length_a   1.000
_cell.length_b   1.000
_cell.length_c   1.000
_cell.angle_alpha   90.00
_cell.angle_beta   90.00
_cell.angle_gamma   90.00
#
_symmetry.space_group_name_H-M   'P 1'
#
loop_
_entity.id
_entity.type
_entity.pdbx_description
1 polymer ?
#
loop_
_entity_poly.entity_id
_entity_poly.type
_entity_poly.pdbx_seq_one_letter_code
_entity_poly.pdbx_strand_id
1 'polypeptide(L)' 'MTYYCPQCGNVVECIKGCGSTGYFCNTCKKLISSKAVLTEKPLELKKEDK' A
#
# COMPACT_ATOMS: atom_id res chain seq x y z
N MET A 1 1.12 11.72 -1.65
CA MET A 1 0.15 10.75 -2.19
C MET A 1 0.41 9.44 -1.47
N THR A 2 -0.56 8.98 -0.68
CA THR A 2 -0.43 7.75 0.11
C THR A 2 -1.14 6.64 -0.64
N TYR A 3 -0.53 5.47 -0.67
CA TYR A 3 -1.04 4.32 -1.39
C TYR A 3 -1.29 3.17 -0.41
N TYR A 4 -2.24 2.31 -0.74
CA TYR A 4 -2.69 1.23 0.12
C TYR A 4 -2.61 -0.12 -0.58
N CYS A 5 -2.33 -1.14 0.21
CA CYS A 5 -2.21 -2.50 -0.26
C CYS A 5 -3.60 -3.05 -0.60
N PRO A 6 -3.83 -3.58 -1.80
CA PRO A 6 -5.13 -4.15 -2.18
C PRO A 6 -5.47 -5.44 -1.42
N GLN A 7 -4.49 -6.03 -0.72
CA GLN A 7 -4.67 -7.29 0.02
C GLN A 7 -5.05 -7.06 1.48
N CYS A 8 -4.42 -6.08 2.15
CA CYS A 8 -4.57 -5.86 3.58
C CYS A 8 -5.00 -4.44 3.96
N GLY A 9 -5.16 -3.55 2.98
CA GLY A 9 -5.57 -2.16 3.20
C GLY A 9 -4.55 -1.27 3.93
N ASN A 10 -3.37 -1.80 4.28
CA ASN A 10 -2.32 -1.03 4.95
C ASN A 10 -1.56 -0.14 3.97
N VAL A 11 -0.93 0.91 4.50
CA VAL A 11 -0.09 1.82 3.71
C VAL A 11 1.09 1.06 3.11
N VAL A 12 1.35 1.29 1.83
CA VAL A 12 2.51 0.75 1.13
C VAL A 12 3.59 1.80 0.96
N GLU A 13 4.83 1.35 0.97
CA GLU A 13 5.99 2.19 0.77
C GLU A 13 6.26 2.38 -0.73
N CYS A 14 6.50 3.61 -1.15
CA CYS A 14 6.84 3.94 -2.53
C CYS A 14 8.34 3.81 -2.72
N ILE A 15 8.76 2.78 -3.44
CA ILE A 15 10.17 2.54 -3.76
C ILE A 15 10.44 3.12 -5.15
N LYS A 16 11.31 4.14 -5.22
CA LYS A 16 11.79 4.68 -6.49
C LYS A 16 13.16 4.10 -6.78
N GLY A 17 13.31 3.43 -7.92
CA GLY A 17 14.58 2.84 -8.34
C GLY A 17 14.76 2.91 -9.84
N CYS A 18 15.94 3.35 -10.30
CA CYS A 18 16.40 3.38 -11.70
C CYS A 18 15.27 3.65 -12.74
N GLY A 19 14.57 4.79 -12.59
CA GLY A 19 13.52 5.22 -13.52
C GLY A 19 12.13 4.60 -13.32
N SER A 20 11.96 3.68 -12.38
CA SER A 20 10.67 3.03 -12.06
C SER A 20 10.20 3.36 -10.64
N THR A 21 8.89 3.44 -10.45
CA THR A 21 8.26 3.54 -9.12
C THR A 21 7.51 2.24 -8.83
N GLY A 22 7.95 1.51 -7.80
CA GLY A 22 7.29 0.34 -7.25
C GLY A 22 6.62 0.65 -5.92
N TYR A 23 5.69 -0.21 -5.51
CA TYR A 23 5.02 -0.09 -4.22
C TYR A 23 5.30 -1.36 -3.42
N PHE A 24 5.70 -1.26 -2.16
CA PHE A 24 5.98 -2.42 -1.32
C PHE A 24 5.16 -2.39 -0.05
N CYS A 25 4.41 -3.45 0.20
CA CYS A 25 3.63 -3.59 1.42
C CYS A 25 4.51 -4.22 2.50
N ASN A 26 4.85 -3.45 3.54
CA ASN A 26 5.61 -3.94 4.68
C ASN A 26 4.82 -4.95 5.54
N THR A 27 3.49 -4.85 5.57
CA THR A 27 2.62 -5.81 6.29
C THR A 27 2.58 -7.17 5.60
N CYS A 28 2.33 -7.19 4.30
CA CYS A 28 2.30 -8.43 3.51
C CYS A 28 3.68 -8.91 3.08
N LYS A 29 4.73 -8.08 3.25
CA LYS A 29 6.09 -8.26 2.72
C LYS A 29 6.09 -8.61 1.23
N LYS A 30 5.27 -7.90 0.45
CA LYS A 30 5.06 -8.15 -0.98
C LYS A 30 5.16 -6.87 -1.78
N LEU A 31 5.69 -7.00 -2.99
CA LEU A 31 5.74 -5.92 -3.98
C LEU A 31 4.40 -5.85 -4.70
N ILE A 32 3.79 -4.66 -4.66
CA ILE A 32 2.51 -4.32 -5.24
C ILE A 32 2.77 -3.53 -6.53
N SER A 33 2.08 -3.92 -7.59
CA SER A 33 2.16 -3.23 -8.88
C SER A 33 1.45 -1.87 -8.81
N SER A 34 1.96 -0.89 -9.53
CA SER A 34 1.39 0.46 -9.63
C SER A 34 -0.05 0.50 -10.16
N LYS A 35 -0.47 -0.54 -10.89
CA LYS A 35 -1.86 -0.72 -11.36
C LYS A 35 -2.79 -1.36 -10.35
N ALA A 36 -2.25 -2.11 -9.39
CA ALA A 36 -3.03 -2.85 -8.39
C ALA A 36 -3.11 -2.11 -7.05
N VAL A 37 -2.25 -1.12 -6.83
CA VAL A 37 -2.22 -0.34 -5.60
C VAL A 37 -3.46 0.55 -5.49
N LEU A 38 -4.02 0.65 -4.28
CA LEU A 38 -5.18 1.49 -4.00
C LEU A 38 -4.71 2.92 -3.71
N THR A 39 -5.38 3.91 -4.29
CA THR A 39 -5.14 5.34 -4.04
C THR A 39 -5.90 5.89 -2.85
N GLU A 40 -6.91 5.15 -2.39
CA GLU A 40 -7.74 5.48 -1.25
C GLU A 40 -7.67 4.36 -0.20
N LYS A 41 -7.86 4.73 1.07
CA LYS A 41 -7.88 3.75 2.14
C LYS A 41 -9.18 2.94 2.00
N PRO A 42 -9.14 1.60 1.84
CA PRO A 42 -10.34 0.81 1.94
C PRO A 42 -10.92 1.05 3.35
N LEU A 43 -12.15 1.58 3.40
CA LEU A 43 -12.81 2.09 4.61
C LEU A 43 -13.17 1.00 5.65
N GLU A 44 -12.69 -0.23 5.48
CA GLU A 44 -13.06 -1.38 6.31
C GLU A 44 -11.86 -1.97 7.05
N LEU A 45 -11.46 -1.31 8.13
CA LEU A 45 -11.13 -2.02 9.37
C LEU A 45 -11.25 -1.08 10.57
N LYS A 46 -12.36 -1.21 11.30
CA LYS A 46 -12.46 -0.85 12.72
C LYS A 46 -11.30 -1.52 13.46
N LYS A 47 -10.48 -0.77 14.20
CA LYS A 47 -10.11 -0.91 15.65
C LYS A 47 -9.34 0.38 16.00
N GLU A 48 -10.04 1.38 16.51
CA GLU A 48 -10.19 1.65 17.95
C GLU A 48 -8.85 2.02 18.60
N ASP A 49 -8.73 3.33 18.77
CA ASP A 49 -7.92 4.06 19.73
C ASP A 49 -7.87 3.32 21.08
N LYS A 50 -6.68 3.08 21.62
CA LYS A 50 -6.49 2.77 23.03
C LYS A 50 -5.26 3.48 23.56
#